data_AF-A0A7X8VLE9-F1
#
_entry.id   AF-A0A7X8VLE9-F1
#
_cell.length_a   1.000
_cell.length_b   1.000
_cell.length_c   1.000
_cell.angle_alpha   90.00
_cell.angle_beta   90.00
_cell.angle_gamma   90.00
#
_symmetry.space_group_name_H-M   'P 1'
#
loop_
_entity.id
_entity.type
_entity.pdbx_description
1 polymer ?
#
loop_
_entity_poly.entity_id
_entity_poly.type
_entity_poly.pdbx_seq_one_letter_code
_entity_poly.pdbx_strand_id
1 'polypeptide(L)'
;PEILNTVSLVLFAGSCLAIAIFGLKVQHRPRVAELAFLIVASFLLFNKVWSPQYSLWLVPLAVLALPRWRLLFPWMLVDALVWPILMWHMMGTDNMGIPSGVLDLVLITRDGFIVAMVVLVIRQMMGRTPDPVLDAHAGKDPLAGVFGDTDTFTLAARRPAERRQALKEEK
;
A
#
# COMPACT_ATOMS: atom_id res chain seq x y z
N PRO A 1 -5.38 15.38 -24.32
CA PRO A 1 -4.95 14.00 -24.01
C PRO A 1 -3.65 13.97 -23.20
N GLU A 2 -2.66 14.80 -23.56
CA GLU A 2 -1.36 14.86 -22.84
C GLU A 2 -1.46 15.40 -21.41
N ILE A 3 -2.26 16.45 -21.18
CA ILE A 3 -2.39 17.09 -19.86
C ILE A 3 -2.81 16.08 -18.78
N LEU A 4 -3.77 15.20 -19.07
CA LEU A 4 -4.18 14.17 -18.11
C LEU A 4 -3.09 13.12 -17.85
N ASN A 5 -2.29 12.77 -18.87
CA ASN A 5 -1.20 11.81 -18.71
C ASN A 5 -0.07 12.42 -17.85
N THR A 6 0.26 13.67 -18.10
CA THR A 6 1.24 14.43 -17.32
C THR A 6 0.77 14.57 -15.87
N VAL A 7 -0.51 14.87 -15.64
CA VAL A 7 -1.07 14.97 -14.28
C VAL A 7 -1.00 13.62 -13.55
N SER A 8 -1.40 12.51 -14.17
CA SER A 8 -1.28 11.18 -13.56
C SER A 8 0.19 10.80 -13.27
N LEU A 9 1.11 11.13 -14.17
CA LEU A 9 2.53 10.86 -13.98
C LEU A 9 3.12 11.70 -12.83
N VAL A 10 2.77 12.99 -12.76
CA VAL A 10 3.22 13.88 -11.68
C VAL A 10 2.64 13.46 -10.34
N LEU A 11 1.36 13.08 -10.28
CA LEU A 11 0.74 12.55 -9.06
C LEU A 11 1.40 11.25 -8.61
N PHE A 12 1.67 10.34 -9.56
CA PHE A 12 2.38 9.10 -9.26
C PHE A 12 3.81 9.35 -8.76
N ALA A 13 4.59 10.16 -9.48
CA ALA A 13 5.94 10.53 -9.06
C ALA A 13 5.95 11.23 -7.69
N GLY A 14 4.99 12.12 -7.45
CA GLY A 14 4.78 12.77 -6.15
C GLY A 14 4.43 11.77 -5.04
N SER A 15 3.59 10.78 -5.33
CA SER A 15 3.25 9.72 -4.38
C SER A 15 4.46 8.84 -4.05
N CYS A 16 5.27 8.46 -5.04
CA CYS A 16 6.52 7.73 -4.83
C CYS A 16 7.49 8.52 -3.97
N LEU A 17 7.63 9.83 -4.23
CA LEU A 17 8.49 10.70 -3.43
C LEU A 17 7.97 10.84 -2.00
N ALA A 18 6.66 10.98 -1.82
CA ALA A 18 6.02 11.03 -0.51
C ALA A 18 6.24 9.72 0.27
N ILE A 19 6.11 8.56 -0.39
CA ILE A 19 6.37 7.24 0.19
C ILE A 19 7.85 7.10 0.58
N ALA A 20 8.77 7.53 -0.29
CA ALA A 20 10.20 7.50 -0.01
C ALA A 20 10.56 8.40 1.21
N ILE A 21 10.06 9.64 1.22
CA ILE A 21 10.25 10.56 2.35
C ILE A 21 9.63 10.00 3.62
N PHE A 22 8.44 9.41 3.52
CA PHE A 22 7.75 8.81 4.67
C PHE A 22 8.52 7.61 5.22
N GLY A 23 8.96 6.69 4.36
CA GLY A 23 9.81 5.56 4.74
C GLY A 23 11.09 6.00 5.44
N LEU A 24 11.75 7.06 4.96
CA LEU A 24 12.96 7.60 5.59
C LEU A 24 12.70 8.31 6.94
N LYS A 25 11.48 8.82 7.18
CA LYS A 25 11.11 9.55 8.41
C LYS A 25 10.55 8.66 9.51
N VAL A 26 10.12 7.45 9.18
CA VAL A 26 9.50 6.54 10.14
C VAL A 26 10.57 5.90 11.03
N GLN A 27 10.26 5.71 12.33
CA GLN A 27 11.17 5.13 13.32
C GLN A 27 11.26 3.60 13.25
N HIS A 28 10.21 2.92 12.80
CA HIS A 28 10.22 1.48 12.53
C HIS A 28 10.69 1.22 11.10
N ARG A 29 11.62 0.27 10.94
CA ARG A 29 12.14 -0.13 9.62
C ARG A 29 10.98 -0.50 8.71
N PRO A 30 10.67 0.30 7.67
CA PRO A 30 9.59 -0.03 6.77
C PRO A 30 9.97 -1.24 5.93
N ARG A 31 9.09 -2.26 5.88
CA ARG A 31 9.40 -3.48 5.14
C ARG A 31 9.40 -3.23 3.63
N VAL A 32 10.22 -3.98 2.90
CA VAL A 32 10.29 -3.86 1.42
C VAL A 32 8.91 -4.10 0.79
N ALA A 33 8.15 -5.07 1.32
CA ALA A 33 6.78 -5.35 0.88
C ALA A 33 5.82 -4.18 1.13
N GLU A 34 5.94 -3.46 2.25
CA GLU A 34 5.08 -2.32 2.59
C GLU A 34 5.32 -1.16 1.62
N LEU A 35 6.59 -0.85 1.34
CA LEU A 35 6.95 0.20 0.38
C LEU A 35 6.50 -0.16 -1.04
N ALA A 36 6.76 -1.38 -1.49
CA ALA A 36 6.31 -1.86 -2.80
C ALA A 36 4.78 -1.84 -2.92
N PHE A 37 4.07 -2.26 -1.87
CA PHE A 37 2.61 -2.19 -1.80
C PHE A 37 2.11 -0.75 -1.92
N LEU A 38 2.68 0.21 -1.18
CA LEU A 38 2.27 1.61 -1.24
C LEU A 38 2.49 2.21 -2.63
N ILE A 39 3.59 1.87 -3.30
CA ILE A 39 3.89 2.34 -4.65
C ILE A 39 2.85 1.81 -5.64
N VAL A 40 2.61 0.50 -5.64
CA VAL A 40 1.61 -0.12 -6.54
C VAL A 40 0.20 0.35 -6.19
N ALA A 41 -0.16 0.47 -4.92
CA ALA A 41 -1.46 1.02 -4.51
C ALA A 41 -1.65 2.46 -5.01
N SER A 42 -0.63 3.31 -4.89
CA SER A 42 -0.67 4.68 -5.39
C SER A 42 -0.79 4.71 -6.92
N PHE A 43 -0.08 3.83 -7.63
CA PHE A 43 -0.26 3.65 -9.06
C PHE A 43 -1.71 3.29 -9.40
N LEU A 44 -2.30 2.32 -8.71
CA LEU A 44 -3.69 1.89 -8.92
C LEU A 44 -4.73 2.99 -8.66
N LEU A 45 -4.46 3.91 -7.73
CA LEU A 45 -5.36 5.01 -7.38
C LEU A 45 -5.25 6.22 -8.33
N PHE A 46 -4.06 6.50 -8.86
CA PHE A 46 -3.82 7.68 -9.73
C PHE A 46 -3.77 7.37 -11.23
N ASN A 47 -3.68 6.10 -11.60
CA ASN A 47 -3.61 5.73 -13.00
C ASN A 47 -4.98 5.90 -13.68
N LYS A 48 -4.99 6.75 -14.71
CA LYS A 48 -6.15 7.04 -15.55
C LYS A 48 -6.54 5.85 -16.44
N VAL A 49 -5.56 5.10 -16.92
CA VAL A 49 -5.82 3.89 -17.70
C VAL A 49 -5.92 2.77 -16.69
N TRP A 50 -7.14 2.29 -16.46
CA TRP A 50 -7.38 1.23 -15.51
C TRP A 50 -7.71 -0.07 -16.26
N SER A 51 -7.02 -1.15 -15.88
CA SER A 51 -7.33 -2.51 -16.30
C SER A 51 -7.51 -3.36 -15.04
N PRO A 52 -8.53 -4.25 -14.98
CA PRO A 52 -8.70 -5.18 -13.86
C PRO A 52 -7.43 -5.98 -13.54
N GLN A 53 -6.58 -6.19 -14.54
CA GLN A 53 -5.33 -6.95 -14.41
C GLN A 53 -4.30 -6.27 -13.49
N TYR A 54 -4.33 -4.95 -13.35
CA TYR A 54 -3.36 -4.23 -12.51
C TYR A 54 -3.53 -4.57 -11.02
N SER A 55 -4.75 -4.90 -10.60
CA SER A 55 -5.01 -5.36 -9.23
C SER A 55 -4.31 -6.67 -8.88
N LEU A 56 -4.01 -7.52 -9.87
CA LEU A 56 -3.32 -8.79 -9.62
C LEU A 56 -1.89 -8.58 -9.10
N TRP A 57 -1.25 -7.45 -9.43
CA TRP A 57 0.07 -7.11 -8.87
C TRP A 57 -0.02 -6.74 -7.40
N LEU A 58 -1.16 -6.20 -6.97
CA LEU A 58 -1.38 -5.81 -5.58
C LEU A 58 -1.57 -7.05 -4.69
N VAL A 59 -2.13 -8.15 -5.20
CA VAL A 59 -2.40 -9.38 -4.45
C VAL A 59 -1.17 -9.94 -3.69
N PRO A 60 -0.05 -10.27 -4.34
CA PRO A 60 1.12 -10.82 -3.64
C PRO A 60 1.73 -9.80 -2.68
N LEU A 61 1.75 -8.52 -3.07
CA LEU A 61 2.28 -7.44 -2.23
C LEU A 61 1.43 -7.23 -0.98
N ALA A 62 0.11 -7.30 -1.11
CA ALA A 62 -0.83 -7.14 0.01
C ALA A 62 -0.70 -8.29 1.00
N VAL A 63 -0.50 -9.53 0.51
CA VAL A 63 -0.26 -10.71 1.36
C VAL A 63 1.03 -10.57 2.16
N LEU A 64 2.11 -10.08 1.52
CA LEU A 64 3.41 -9.88 2.17
C LEU A 64 3.41 -8.67 3.12
N ALA A 65 2.76 -7.57 2.74
CA ALA A 65 2.70 -6.34 3.53
C ALA A 65 1.74 -6.48 4.71
N LEU A 66 0.56 -7.07 4.51
CA LEU A 66 -0.47 -7.20 5.54
C LEU A 66 -0.99 -8.63 5.55
N PRO A 67 -0.49 -9.53 6.42
CA PRO A 67 -0.97 -10.91 6.52
C PRO A 67 -2.34 -10.99 7.24
N ARG A 68 -3.31 -10.16 6.81
CA ARG A 68 -4.66 -10.01 7.35
C ARG A 68 -5.67 -10.62 6.41
N TRP A 69 -5.76 -11.95 6.42
CA TRP A 69 -6.67 -12.72 5.58
C TRP A 69 -8.12 -12.23 5.62
N ARG A 70 -8.60 -11.75 6.78
CA ARG A 70 -9.96 -11.21 6.94
C ARG A 70 -10.24 -9.94 6.13
N LEU A 71 -9.22 -9.16 5.80
CA LEU A 71 -9.33 -7.95 4.97
C LEU A 71 -9.02 -8.27 3.50
N LEU A 72 -8.00 -9.10 3.29
CA LEU A 72 -7.56 -9.49 1.95
C LEU A 72 -8.62 -10.30 1.20
N PHE A 73 -9.28 -11.24 1.88
CA PHE A 73 -10.23 -12.12 1.22
C PHE A 73 -11.47 -11.38 0.68
N PRO A 74 -12.16 -10.51 1.45
CA PRO A 74 -13.23 -9.69 0.90
C PRO A 74 -12.76 -8.76 -0.22
N TRP A 75 -11.58 -8.16 -0.09
CA TRP A 75 -11.03 -7.29 -1.14
C TRP A 75 -10.77 -8.06 -2.44
N MET A 76 -10.14 -9.23 -2.37
CA MET A 76 -9.88 -10.10 -3.53
C MET A 76 -11.19 -10.56 -4.20
N LEU A 77 -12.22 -10.85 -3.40
CA LEU A 77 -13.53 -11.21 -3.93
C LEU A 77 -14.15 -10.03 -4.70
N VAL A 78 -14.14 -8.82 -4.12
CA VAL A 78 -14.65 -7.62 -4.78
C VAL A 78 -13.87 -7.35 -6.06
N ASP A 79 -12.54 -7.44 -6.02
CA ASP A 79 -11.67 -7.21 -7.16
C ASP A 79 -11.92 -8.23 -8.29
N ALA A 80 -12.08 -9.51 -7.95
CA ALA A 80 -12.43 -10.56 -8.90
C ALA A 80 -13.82 -10.34 -9.52
N LEU A 81 -14.76 -9.74 -8.78
CA LEU A 81 -16.10 -9.40 -9.26
C LEU A 81 -16.12 -8.18 -10.18
N VAL A 82 -15.09 -7.32 -10.16
CA VAL A 82 -15.05 -6.16 -11.07
C VAL A 82 -15.09 -6.62 -12.53
N TRP A 83 -14.35 -7.67 -12.89
CA TRP A 83 -14.28 -8.16 -14.27
C TRP A 83 -15.64 -8.64 -14.82
N PRO A 84 -16.37 -9.60 -14.19
CA PRO A 84 -17.65 -10.05 -14.72
C PRO A 84 -18.71 -8.94 -14.69
N ILE A 85 -18.69 -8.05 -13.70
CA ILE A 85 -19.62 -6.91 -13.62
C ILE A 85 -19.35 -5.90 -14.73
N LEU A 86 -18.08 -5.62 -15.03
CA LEU A 86 -17.68 -4.78 -16.14
C LEU A 86 -18.10 -5.40 -17.49
N MET A 87 -17.90 -6.70 -17.68
CA MET A 87 -18.33 -7.41 -18.89
C MET A 87 -19.86 -7.37 -19.06
N TRP A 88 -20.59 -7.55 -17.95
CA TRP A 88 -22.05 -7.43 -17.96
C TRP A 88 -22.51 -6.01 -18.28
N HIS A 89 -21.83 -4.99 -17.75
CA HIS A 89 -22.10 -3.58 -18.08
C HIS A 89 -21.82 -3.28 -19.57
N MET A 90 -20.75 -3.83 -20.13
CA MET A 90 -20.37 -3.68 -21.54
C MET A 90 -21.36 -4.33 -22.53
N MET A 91 -22.28 -5.19 -22.06
CA MET A 91 -23.31 -5.83 -22.90
C MET A 91 -24.37 -4.83 -23.43
N GLY A 92 -24.37 -3.60 -22.91
CA GLY A 92 -25.22 -2.50 -23.37
C GLY A 92 -26.60 -2.48 -22.71
N THR A 93 -27.17 -1.28 -22.58
CA THR A 93 -28.48 -1.07 -21.95
C THR A 93 -29.62 -1.75 -22.72
N ASP A 94 -29.44 -2.00 -24.01
CA ASP A 94 -30.41 -2.67 -24.87
C ASP A 94 -30.58 -4.17 -24.54
N ASN A 95 -29.65 -4.76 -23.79
CA ASN A 95 -29.66 -6.17 -23.38
C ASN A 95 -29.75 -6.37 -21.85
N MET A 96 -30.36 -5.44 -21.11
CA MET A 96 -30.40 -5.49 -19.63
C MET A 96 -28.99 -5.46 -18.98
N GLY A 97 -28.06 -4.71 -19.58
CA GLY A 97 -26.77 -4.42 -18.97
C GLY A 97 -26.92 -3.76 -17.58
N ILE A 98 -26.00 -4.07 -16.67
CA ILE A 98 -26.03 -3.56 -15.30
C ILE A 98 -25.99 -2.02 -15.32
N PRO A 99 -26.81 -1.32 -14.50
CA PRO A 99 -26.76 0.14 -14.41
C PRO A 99 -25.37 0.62 -14.02
N SER A 100 -24.91 1.76 -14.57
CA SER A 100 -23.59 2.33 -14.26
C SER A 100 -23.36 2.49 -12.77
N GLY A 101 -24.39 2.82 -11.99
CA GLY A 101 -24.29 2.98 -10.54
C GLY A 101 -23.85 1.73 -9.77
N VAL A 102 -24.11 0.52 -10.27
CA VAL A 102 -23.63 -0.72 -9.63
C VAL A 102 -22.13 -0.91 -9.90
N LEU A 103 -21.69 -0.64 -11.13
CA LEU A 103 -20.28 -0.66 -11.49
C LEU A 103 -19.51 0.38 -10.66
N ASP A 104 -20.03 1.61 -10.57
CA ASP A 104 -19.45 2.69 -9.77
C ASP A 104 -19.35 2.27 -8.30
N LEU A 105 -20.40 1.65 -7.74
CA LEU A 105 -20.40 1.16 -6.37
C LEU A 105 -19.32 0.11 -6.13
N VAL A 106 -19.15 -0.84 -7.05
CA VAL A 106 -18.13 -1.90 -6.94
C VAL A 106 -16.72 -1.31 -7.02
N LEU A 107 -16.48 -0.37 -7.95
CA LEU A 107 -15.20 0.33 -8.06
C LEU A 107 -14.89 1.15 -6.81
N ILE A 108 -15.86 1.94 -6.31
CA ILE A 108 -15.70 2.72 -5.07
C ILE A 108 -15.43 1.80 -3.87
N THR A 109 -16.12 0.66 -3.79
CA THR A 109 -15.92 -0.33 -2.73
C THR A 109 -14.49 -0.89 -2.79
N ARG A 110 -14.04 -1.27 -3.99
CA ARG A 110 -12.67 -1.75 -4.25
C ARG A 110 -11.62 -0.71 -3.86
N ASP A 111 -11.81 0.54 -4.26
CA ASP A 111 -10.89 1.62 -3.95
C ASP A 111 -10.88 1.93 -2.44
N GLY A 112 -12.04 1.85 -1.78
CA GLY A 112 -12.16 1.94 -0.33
C GLY A 112 -11.34 0.89 0.39
N PHE A 113 -11.33 -0.36 -0.09
CA PHE A 113 -10.46 -1.41 0.45
C PHE A 113 -8.97 -1.09 0.26
N ILE A 114 -8.57 -0.60 -0.91
CA ILE A 114 -7.17 -0.21 -1.17
C ILE A 114 -6.73 0.90 -0.23
N VAL A 115 -7.54 1.96 -0.10
CA VAL A 115 -7.27 3.06 0.83
C VAL A 115 -7.19 2.57 2.26
N ALA A 116 -8.08 1.67 2.69
CA ALA A 116 -8.04 1.07 4.02
C ALA A 116 -6.73 0.30 4.26
N MET A 117 -6.28 -0.50 3.28
CA MET A 117 -5.01 -1.21 3.35
C MET A 117 -3.82 -0.25 3.40
N VAL A 118 -3.79 0.80 2.58
CA VAL A 118 -2.77 1.85 2.61
C VAL A 118 -2.68 2.49 4.00
N VAL A 119 -3.82 2.85 4.60
CA VAL A 119 -3.87 3.42 5.96
C VAL A 119 -3.35 2.43 7.00
N LEU A 120 -3.66 1.15 6.87
CA LEU A 120 -3.16 0.12 7.78
C LEU A 120 -1.65 -0.06 7.67
N VAL A 121 -1.09 -0.11 6.45
CA VAL A 121 0.36 -0.16 6.22
C VAL A 121 1.04 1.08 6.83
N ILE A 122 0.49 2.28 6.60
CA ILE A 122 1.02 3.51 7.20
C ILE A 122 0.98 3.44 8.74
N ARG A 123 -0.10 2.93 9.33
CA ARG A 123 -0.22 2.77 10.79
C ARG A 123 0.76 1.74 11.34
N GLN A 124 1.06 0.70 10.59
CA GLN A 124 2.05 -0.32 10.93
C GLN A 124 3.46 0.24 10.88
N MET A 125 3.81 0.96 9.81
CA MET A 125 5.06 1.73 9.71
C MET A 125 5.20 2.70 10.89
N MET A 126 4.15 3.42 11.29
CA MET A 126 4.20 4.32 12.46
C MET A 126 4.36 3.61 13.83
N GLY A 127 4.40 2.28 13.87
CA GLY A 127 4.46 1.49 15.12
C GLY A 127 3.15 1.55 15.93
N ARG A 128 2.03 1.95 15.33
CA ARG A 128 0.71 2.01 15.99
C ARG A 128 -0.04 0.69 15.95
N THR A 129 0.44 -0.25 15.16
CA THR A 129 -0.19 -1.55 14.94
C THR A 129 0.91 -2.61 14.99
N PRO A 130 0.71 -3.72 15.72
CA PRO A 130 1.69 -4.81 15.75
C PRO A 130 1.88 -5.37 14.34
N ASP A 131 3.14 -5.68 14.02
CA ASP A 131 3.58 -6.23 12.74
C ASP A 131 3.80 -7.75 12.90
N PRO A 132 2.88 -8.60 12.44
CA PRO A 132 2.99 -10.04 12.63
C PRO A 132 4.21 -10.65 11.94
N VAL A 133 4.72 -10.02 10.88
CA VAL A 133 5.87 -10.55 10.13
C VAL A 133 7.15 -10.23 10.86
N LEU A 134 7.32 -9.00 11.36
CA LEU A 134 8.47 -8.64 12.19
C LEU A 134 8.46 -9.44 13.50
N ASP A 135 7.31 -9.57 14.15
CA ASP A 135 7.17 -10.34 15.40
C ASP A 135 7.56 -11.82 15.19
N ALA A 136 7.19 -12.41 14.06
CA ALA A 136 7.52 -13.79 13.72
C ALA A 136 9.00 -14.01 13.32
N HIS A 137 9.71 -12.96 12.90
CA HIS A 137 11.10 -13.04 12.40
C HIS A 137 12.10 -12.27 13.27
N ALA A 138 11.84 -12.19 14.58
CA ALA A 138 12.73 -11.55 15.55
C ALA A 138 13.09 -10.08 15.20
N GLY A 139 12.13 -9.35 14.64
CA GLY A 139 12.27 -7.95 14.25
C GLY A 139 13.04 -7.70 12.94
N LYS A 140 13.31 -8.75 12.15
CA LYS A 140 13.98 -8.63 10.84
C LYS A 140 13.01 -8.82 9.68
N ASP A 141 13.20 -8.06 8.61
CA ASP A 141 12.46 -8.23 7.36
C ASP A 141 13.05 -9.38 6.51
N PRO A 142 12.31 -10.47 6.25
CA PRO A 142 12.79 -11.58 5.42
C PRO A 142 13.11 -11.17 3.99
N LEU A 143 12.42 -10.15 3.45
CA LEU A 143 12.61 -9.70 2.06
C LEU A 143 13.82 -8.77 1.90
N ALA A 144 14.25 -8.12 2.98
CA ALA A 144 15.43 -7.27 2.96
C ALA A 144 16.74 -8.09 2.96
N GLY A 145 16.69 -9.34 3.43
CA GLY A 145 17.85 -10.23 3.47
C GLY A 145 19.06 -9.58 4.15
N VAL A 146 20.25 -9.71 3.55
CA VAL A 146 21.51 -9.15 4.06
C VAL A 146 21.49 -7.61 4.14
N PHE A 147 20.63 -6.95 3.35
CA PHE A 147 20.50 -5.49 3.36
C PHE A 147 19.62 -4.97 4.50
N GLY A 148 18.93 -5.85 5.25
CA GLY A 148 18.00 -5.48 6.31
C GLY A 148 18.59 -5.40 7.72
N ASP A 149 19.85 -5.81 7.92
CA ASP A 149 20.45 -5.93 9.25
C ASP A 149 20.82 -4.57 9.88
N THR A 150 21.15 -3.56 9.07
CA THR A 150 21.55 -2.23 9.55
C THR A 150 20.93 -1.10 8.72
N ASP A 151 20.19 -0.19 9.37
CA ASP A 151 19.80 1.06 8.73
C ASP A 151 20.99 2.01 8.70
N THR A 152 21.59 2.17 7.53
CA THR A 152 22.70 3.12 7.33
C THR A 152 22.22 4.57 7.33
N PHE A 153 20.93 4.83 7.07
CA PHE A 153 20.39 6.18 6.92
C PHE A 153 18.92 6.29 7.33
N THR A 154 18.62 7.00 8.43
CA THR A 154 17.27 7.37 8.87
C THR A 154 17.19 8.88 9.09
N LEU A 155 16.18 9.56 8.51
CA LEU A 155 15.92 10.98 8.76
C LEU A 155 15.20 11.23 10.09
N ALA A 156 14.72 10.18 10.75
CA ALA A 156 14.17 10.24 12.09
C ALA A 156 15.27 10.61 13.09
N ALA A 157 15.32 11.88 13.49
CA ALA A 157 16.21 12.33 14.57
C ALA A 157 16.04 11.41 15.79
N ARG A 158 17.15 10.80 16.23
CA ARG A 158 17.22 10.03 17.48
C ARG A 158 16.47 10.78 18.57
N ARG A 159 15.51 10.11 19.22
CA ARG A 159 14.76 10.70 20.34
C ARG A 159 15.77 11.15 21.42
N PRO A 160 15.63 12.34 22.03
CA PRO A 160 16.54 12.82 23.08
C PRO A 160 16.57 11.96 24.36
N ALA A 161 15.74 10.92 24.45
CA ALA A 161 15.72 9.97 25.56
C ALA A 161 16.98 9.08 25.60
N GLU A 162 17.46 8.59 24.45
CA GLU A 162 18.72 7.82 24.38
C GLU A 162 19.94 8.70 24.68
N ARG A 163 19.90 9.98 24.29
CA ARG A 163 20.96 10.95 24.58
C ARG A 163 21.13 11.18 26.08
N ARG A 164 20.03 11.11 26.85
CA ARG A 164 20.06 11.23 28.33
C ARG A 164 20.55 9.97 29.03
N GLN A 165 20.40 8.79 28.43
CA GLN A 165 20.95 7.54 28.97
C GLN A 165 22.44 7.42 28.68
N ALA A 166 22.88 7.75 27.45
CA ALA A 166 24.29 7.81 27.11
C ALA A 166 25.07 8.81 28.01
N LEU A 167 24.49 9.98 28.31
CA LEU A 167 25.07 10.95 29.24
C LEU A 167 25.08 10.50 30.72
N LYS A 168 24.31 9.47 31.08
CA LYS A 168 24.30 8.89 32.43
C LYS A 168 25.26 7.72 32.56
N GLU A 169 25.55 7.00 31.49
CA GLU A 169 26.55 5.92 31.48
C GLU A 169 27.98 6.46 31.34
N GLU A 170 28.15 7.67 30.80
CA GLU A 170 29.43 8.37 30.71
C GLU A 170 29.84 9.09 32.02
N LYS A 171 29.03 9.02 33.09
CA LYS A 171 29.22 9.76 34.35
C LYS A 171 29.29 8.84 35.55
#